data_AF-A0A947V4E2-F1
#
_entry.id   AF-A0A947V4E2-F1
#
_cell.length_a   1.000
_cell.length_b   1.000
_cell.length_c   1.000
_cell.angle_alpha   90.00
_cell.angle_beta   90.00
_cell.angle_gamma   90.00
#
_symmetry.space_group_name_H-M   'P 1'
#
loop_
_entity.id
_entity.type
_entity.pdbx_description
1 polymer ?
#
loop_
_entity_poly.entity_id
_entity_poly.type
_entity_poly.pdbx_seq_one_letter_code
_entity_poly.pdbx_strand_id
1 'polypeptide(L)'
;MKKNTSIAKMALLPLLFLLLTVPVAPALGAMTDYCVSPPFVAQAISPNILIVLDNSGSMCGQAYPTAYDPTQFANGMYYGYFDGTKNYKYNNVSGIWEVTTVAMNTGTVANPIANGGFLNWATMRRTEVSKKLLIGGKADPRTSTGTPTVKLYGESANCNYTSFDKDFVTTAAHIFPFVGNYNFVRDTSDNLTINANGTAAQFIVRPEADISMPTGWSEYPVSGGVIAYTKVDEAVADDGATYIQNSNTSSPVIMDYTYAQAEPAGAITVKLYVRAAKSTYSTTTRRINGVLRINGTDYSSTYSNLAYSSSYSTYSFTFTNNPATSAPWTWAEIKQQVATGIQGFGVRA
;
A
#
# COMPACT_ATOMS: atom_id res chain seq x y z
N MET A 1 -117.23 24.09 -33.93
CA MET A 1 -115.80 24.45 -33.79
C MET A 1 -114.98 23.17 -33.68
N LYS A 2 -114.07 22.95 -34.64
CA LYS A 2 -113.04 21.89 -34.62
C LYS A 2 -112.13 22.08 -33.41
N LYS A 3 -111.67 20.99 -32.77
CA LYS A 3 -110.34 20.92 -32.13
C LYS A 3 -109.90 19.45 -32.01
N ASN A 4 -108.72 19.20 -32.58
CA ASN A 4 -108.07 17.91 -32.81
C ASN A 4 -107.60 17.26 -31.51
N THR A 5 -107.92 15.98 -31.30
CA THR A 5 -107.48 15.17 -30.15
C THR A 5 -106.44 14.10 -30.53
N SER A 6 -105.57 14.40 -31.50
CA SER A 6 -104.53 13.47 -31.98
C SER A 6 -103.12 13.75 -31.42
N ILE A 7 -102.95 14.66 -30.46
CA ILE A 7 -101.61 15.07 -29.97
C ILE A 7 -101.28 14.50 -28.57
N ALA A 8 -102.24 13.94 -27.84
CA ALA A 8 -102.01 13.45 -26.48
C ALA A 8 -101.33 12.06 -26.37
N LYS A 9 -101.20 11.31 -27.48
CA LYS A 9 -100.53 9.98 -27.49
C LYS A 9 -99.08 10.00 -28.02
N MET A 10 -98.58 11.15 -28.49
CA MET A 10 -97.24 11.28 -29.09
C MET A 10 -96.21 11.97 -28.19
N ALA A 11 -96.57 12.29 -26.95
CA ALA A 11 -95.67 12.88 -25.94
C ALA A 11 -95.51 12.02 -24.67
N LEU A 12 -96.16 10.85 -24.59
CA LEU A 12 -96.08 9.94 -23.43
C LEU A 12 -95.03 8.83 -23.60
N LEU A 13 -94.55 8.58 -24.82
CA LEU A 13 -93.55 7.55 -25.13
C LEU A 13 -92.08 7.99 -24.98
N PRO A 14 -91.68 9.28 -25.16
CA PRO A 14 -90.30 9.69 -24.87
C PRO A 14 -90.09 9.98 -23.37
N LEU A 15 -91.15 10.25 -22.60
CA LEU A 15 -91.09 10.49 -21.16
C LEU A 15 -90.89 9.20 -20.35
N LEU A 16 -91.39 8.06 -20.86
CA LEU A 16 -91.18 6.74 -20.24
C LEU A 16 -89.78 6.16 -20.55
N PHE A 17 -89.17 6.55 -21.68
CA PHE A 17 -87.82 6.12 -22.03
C PHE A 17 -86.72 6.93 -21.32
N LEU A 18 -87.03 8.16 -20.87
CA LEU A 18 -86.12 9.00 -20.07
C LEU A 18 -86.05 8.59 -18.58
N LEU A 19 -87.03 7.81 -18.09
CA LEU A 19 -87.00 7.22 -16.74
C LEU A 19 -86.21 5.89 -16.65
N LEU A 20 -85.78 5.31 -17.79
CA LEU A 20 -85.11 4.00 -17.85
C LEU A 20 -83.58 4.09 -18.02
N THR A 21 -83.00 5.30 -18.00
CA THR A 21 -81.54 5.50 -18.15
C THR A 21 -80.89 6.13 -16.91
N VAL A 22 -81.47 5.98 -15.72
CA VAL A 22 -80.76 6.32 -14.48
C VAL A 22 -79.72 5.21 -14.23
N PRO A 23 -78.41 5.48 -14.27
CA PRO A 23 -77.43 4.50 -13.85
C PRO A 23 -77.62 4.28 -12.34
N VAL A 24 -78.19 3.13 -11.97
CA VAL A 24 -78.11 2.63 -10.59
C VAL A 24 -76.66 2.23 -10.40
N ALA A 25 -75.87 3.11 -9.79
CA ALA A 25 -74.56 2.70 -9.28
C ALA A 25 -74.80 1.51 -8.34
N PRO A 26 -74.02 0.41 -8.44
CA PRO A 26 -74.11 -0.62 -7.43
C PRO A 26 -73.82 0.07 -6.10
N ALA A 27 -74.75 -0.01 -5.14
CA ALA A 27 -74.43 0.21 -3.76
C ALA A 27 -73.48 -0.92 -3.36
N LEU A 28 -72.19 -0.74 -3.64
CA LEU A 28 -71.15 -1.51 -3.00
C LEU A 28 -71.33 -1.22 -1.52
N GLY A 29 -71.84 -2.19 -0.76
CA GLY A 29 -71.83 -2.10 0.69
C GLY A 29 -70.40 -1.75 1.08
N ALA A 30 -70.21 -0.61 1.73
CA ALA A 30 -68.92 -0.25 2.27
C ALA A 30 -68.57 -1.35 3.27
N MET A 31 -67.63 -2.24 2.93
CA MET A 31 -67.14 -3.30 3.82
C MET A 31 -66.22 -2.68 4.89
N THR A 32 -66.61 -1.57 5.49
CA THR A 32 -65.84 -0.88 6.53
C THR A 32 -65.79 -1.69 7.83
N ASP A 33 -66.74 -2.59 8.04
CA ASP A 33 -66.94 -3.29 9.31
C ASP A 33 -66.20 -4.64 9.42
N TYR A 34 -65.44 -5.05 8.40
CA TYR A 34 -64.66 -6.31 8.44
C TYR A 34 -63.18 -6.13 8.78
N CYS A 35 -62.72 -4.90 9.00
CA CYS A 35 -61.42 -4.64 9.61
C CYS A 35 -61.58 -4.43 11.12
N VAL A 36 -61.90 -5.49 11.86
CA VAL A 36 -61.64 -5.51 13.30
C VAL A 36 -60.14 -5.65 13.50
N SER A 37 -59.46 -4.52 13.71
CA SER A 37 -58.15 -4.53 14.33
C SER A 37 -58.33 -4.99 15.78
N PRO A 38 -57.67 -6.09 16.22
CA PRO A 38 -57.78 -6.56 17.59
C PRO A 38 -57.40 -5.43 18.57
N PRO A 39 -58.02 -5.33 19.76
CA PRO A 39 -57.68 -4.32 20.77
C PRO A 39 -56.25 -4.42 21.34
N PHE A 40 -55.40 -5.27 20.74
CA PHE A 40 -53.97 -5.40 21.01
C PHE A 40 -53.08 -4.81 19.89
N VAL A 41 -53.65 -4.25 18.83
CA VAL A 41 -52.96 -3.47 17.79
C VAL A 41 -53.45 -2.02 17.90
N ALA A 42 -52.70 -0.99 18.27
CA ALA A 42 -51.31 -0.85 18.66
C ALA A 42 -51.18 0.46 19.47
N GLN A 43 -50.55 0.42 20.63
CA GLN A 43 -49.56 1.45 20.92
C GLN A 43 -48.22 0.81 20.67
N ALA A 44 -47.64 1.08 19.50
CA ALA A 44 -46.20 0.93 19.36
C ALA A 44 -45.58 1.96 20.32
N ILE A 45 -45.34 1.56 21.56
CA ILE A 45 -44.54 2.36 22.48
C ILE A 45 -43.17 2.45 21.82
N SER A 46 -42.77 3.65 21.42
CA SER A 46 -41.44 3.87 20.85
C SER A 46 -40.41 3.26 21.82
N PRO A 47 -39.57 2.31 21.36
CA PRO A 47 -38.56 1.72 22.23
C PRO A 47 -37.61 2.83 22.68
N ASN A 48 -37.47 3.01 24.00
CA ASN A 48 -36.46 3.89 24.58
C ASN A 48 -35.16 3.11 24.68
N ILE A 49 -34.21 3.41 23.79
CA ILE A 49 -32.87 2.83 23.83
C ILE A 49 -31.96 3.80 24.57
N LEU A 50 -31.55 3.44 25.78
CA LEU A 50 -30.46 4.12 26.49
C LEU A 50 -29.14 3.45 26.12
N ILE A 51 -28.23 4.22 25.51
CA ILE A 51 -26.87 3.78 25.22
C ILE A 51 -25.94 4.45 26.22
N VAL A 52 -25.26 3.66 27.04
CA VAL A 52 -24.19 4.13 27.93
C VAL A 52 -22.86 3.78 27.28
N LEU A 53 -22.07 4.81 26.94
CA LEU A 53 -20.76 4.64 26.29
C LEU A 53 -19.64 5.03 27.24
N ASP A 54 -18.57 4.24 27.19
CA ASP A 54 -17.31 4.63 27.81
C ASP A 54 -16.73 5.88 27.10
N ASN A 55 -16.27 6.84 27.89
CA ASN A 55 -15.58 8.06 27.46
C ASN A 55 -14.21 8.19 28.15
N SER A 56 -13.68 7.08 28.68
CA SER A 56 -12.34 7.02 29.25
C SER A 56 -11.26 7.15 28.15
N GLY A 57 -10.03 7.49 28.55
CA GLY A 57 -8.90 7.58 27.63
C GLY A 57 -8.58 6.28 26.89
N SER A 58 -9.04 5.12 27.38
CA SER A 58 -8.88 3.83 26.69
C SER A 58 -9.59 3.81 25.32
N MET A 59 -10.63 4.62 25.15
CA MET A 59 -11.35 4.78 23.88
C MET A 59 -10.57 5.59 22.83
N CYS A 60 -9.50 6.26 23.24
CA CYS A 60 -8.55 6.94 22.36
C CYS A 60 -7.45 6.01 21.82
N GLY A 61 -7.41 4.76 22.28
CA GLY A 61 -6.50 3.75 21.75
C GLY A 61 -6.89 3.25 20.35
N GLN A 62 -5.99 2.49 19.77
CA GLN A 62 -6.14 1.85 18.47
C GLN A 62 -7.41 0.99 18.44
N ALA A 63 -8.23 1.16 17.40
CA ALA A 63 -9.34 0.24 17.12
C ALA A 63 -8.82 -1.15 16.73
N TYR A 64 -7.65 -1.20 16.07
CA TYR A 64 -7.03 -2.40 15.53
C TYR A 64 -5.59 -2.54 16.03
N PRO A 65 -5.33 -3.06 17.24
CA PRO A 65 -3.99 -3.08 17.82
C PRO A 65 -3.08 -4.17 17.24
N THR A 66 -3.62 -5.09 16.44
CA THR A 66 -2.88 -6.22 15.86
C THR A 66 -2.29 -5.89 14.49
N ALA A 67 -1.43 -6.78 13.99
CA ALA A 67 -0.87 -6.70 12.65
C ALA A 67 -1.97 -6.59 11.58
N TYR A 68 -1.64 -5.93 10.46
CA TYR A 68 -2.56 -5.83 9.34
C TYR A 68 -2.77 -7.21 8.70
N ASP A 69 -3.98 -7.73 8.85
CA ASP A 69 -4.45 -8.99 8.30
C ASP A 69 -5.94 -8.84 7.95
N PRO A 70 -6.29 -8.50 6.70
CA PRO A 70 -7.69 -8.37 6.30
C PRO A 70 -8.45 -9.70 6.34
N THR A 71 -7.75 -10.85 6.29
CA THR A 71 -8.38 -12.18 6.22
C THR A 71 -9.09 -12.58 7.51
N GLN A 72 -8.78 -11.91 8.62
CA GLN A 72 -9.47 -12.08 9.90
C GLN A 72 -10.94 -11.63 9.86
N PHE A 73 -11.36 -10.87 8.83
CA PHE A 73 -12.73 -10.39 8.68
C PHE A 73 -13.42 -11.07 7.49
N ALA A 74 -14.68 -11.46 7.66
CA ALA A 74 -15.47 -12.14 6.63
C ALA A 74 -15.62 -11.31 5.32
N ASN A 75 -15.64 -9.98 5.43
CA ASN A 75 -15.68 -9.09 4.29
C ASN A 75 -14.29 -8.68 3.79
N GLY A 76 -13.22 -9.08 4.47
CA GLY A 76 -11.84 -8.71 4.15
C GLY A 76 -11.45 -7.28 4.56
N MET A 77 -12.28 -6.55 5.32
CA MET A 77 -12.12 -5.10 5.48
C MET A 77 -12.13 -4.63 6.93
N TYR A 78 -11.21 -3.73 7.26
CA TYR A 78 -11.23 -2.95 8.49
C TYR A 78 -12.38 -1.93 8.45
N TYR A 79 -13.18 -1.87 9.53
CA TYR A 79 -14.27 -0.92 9.67
C TYR A 79 -13.76 0.44 10.18
N GLY A 80 -14.24 1.53 9.58
CA GLY A 80 -13.80 2.87 9.94
C GLY A 80 -14.30 3.89 8.93
N TYR A 81 -13.90 5.15 9.03
CA TYR A 81 -14.44 6.22 8.16
C TYR A 81 -14.19 6.01 6.67
N PHE A 82 -13.12 5.32 6.30
CA PHE A 82 -12.83 5.00 4.91
C PHE A 82 -13.66 3.80 4.44
N ASP A 83 -14.18 3.87 3.23
CA ASP A 83 -14.75 2.72 2.53
C ASP A 83 -13.59 1.86 2.07
N GLY A 84 -13.49 0.65 2.62
CA GLY A 84 -12.33 -0.19 2.34
C GLY A 84 -12.21 -0.60 0.87
N THR A 85 -13.32 -0.61 0.12
CA THR A 85 -13.34 -1.02 -1.29
C THR A 85 -12.80 0.07 -2.23
N LYS A 86 -12.53 1.27 -1.71
CA LYS A 86 -12.11 2.44 -2.47
C LYS A 86 -10.68 2.83 -2.12
N ASN A 87 -10.07 3.55 -3.05
CA ASN A 87 -8.80 4.22 -2.83
C ASN A 87 -9.04 5.70 -2.54
N TYR A 88 -8.12 6.27 -1.78
CA TYR A 88 -8.17 7.65 -1.36
C TYR A 88 -6.86 8.33 -1.74
N LYS A 89 -6.94 9.50 -2.37
CA LYS A 89 -5.80 10.37 -2.63
C LYS A 89 -5.74 11.43 -1.54
N TYR A 90 -4.58 11.58 -0.91
CA TYR A 90 -4.36 12.69 0.00
C TYR A 90 -4.17 13.98 -0.78
N ASN A 91 -4.89 15.02 -0.37
CA ASN A 91 -4.80 16.36 -0.92
C ASN A 91 -4.05 17.23 0.09
N ASN A 92 -2.78 17.52 -0.18
CA ASN A 92 -1.93 18.28 0.73
C ASN A 92 -2.28 19.77 0.82
N VAL A 93 -3.13 20.27 -0.08
CA VAL A 93 -3.63 21.65 0.00
C VAL A 93 -4.75 21.75 1.02
N SER A 94 -5.70 20.79 0.99
CA SER A 94 -6.86 20.79 1.89
C SER A 94 -6.65 19.95 3.16
N GLY A 95 -5.58 19.17 3.24
CA GLY A 95 -5.24 18.32 4.38
C GLY A 95 -6.21 17.16 4.59
N ILE A 96 -6.79 16.62 3.51
CA ILE A 96 -7.80 15.55 3.59
C ILE A 96 -7.55 14.41 2.60
N TRP A 97 -8.09 13.24 2.94
CA TRP A 97 -8.14 12.08 2.07
C TRP A 97 -9.46 12.08 1.28
N GLU A 98 -9.37 12.08 -0.05
CA GLU A 98 -10.52 12.17 -0.95
C GLU A 98 -10.64 10.87 -1.77
N VAL A 99 -11.85 10.36 -1.93
CA VAL A 99 -12.10 9.16 -2.78
C VAL A 99 -11.56 9.44 -4.18
N THR A 100 -10.82 8.47 -4.73
CA THR A 100 -10.25 8.60 -6.06
C THR A 100 -10.42 7.32 -6.88
N THR A 101 -10.50 7.50 -8.19
CA THR A 101 -10.47 6.43 -9.19
C THR A 101 -9.15 6.39 -9.95
N VAL A 102 -8.23 7.32 -9.67
CA VAL A 102 -6.91 7.34 -10.30
C VAL A 102 -6.07 6.15 -9.81
N ALA A 103 -5.19 5.64 -10.67
CA ALA A 103 -4.41 4.45 -10.36
C ALA A 103 -3.47 4.69 -9.16
N MET A 104 -3.36 3.71 -8.25
CA MET A 104 -2.55 3.79 -7.02
C MET A 104 -1.10 4.23 -7.29
N ASN A 105 -0.49 3.72 -8.35
CA ASN A 105 0.90 4.01 -8.75
C ASN A 105 1.13 5.45 -9.26
N THR A 106 0.10 6.29 -9.29
CA THR A 106 0.23 7.72 -9.66
C THR A 106 0.38 8.63 -8.43
N GLY A 107 0.29 8.07 -7.22
CA GLY A 107 0.48 8.82 -5.99
C GLY A 107 1.89 9.40 -5.88
N THR A 108 2.03 10.54 -5.22
CA THR A 108 3.33 11.17 -4.95
C THR A 108 3.56 11.29 -3.45
N VAL A 109 4.77 11.62 -3.02
CA VAL A 109 5.05 11.84 -1.59
C VAL A 109 4.15 12.94 -1.02
N ALA A 110 3.89 14.00 -1.80
CA ALA A 110 3.00 15.08 -1.39
C ALA A 110 1.51 14.69 -1.49
N ASN A 111 1.12 13.83 -2.43
CA ASN A 111 -0.27 13.42 -2.62
C ASN A 111 -0.36 11.90 -2.77
N PRO A 112 -0.10 11.14 -1.69
CA PRO A 112 -0.11 9.69 -1.72
C PRO A 112 -1.51 9.15 -1.99
N ILE A 113 -1.58 7.91 -2.48
CA ILE A 113 -2.84 7.19 -2.67
C ILE A 113 -2.81 5.93 -1.82
N ALA A 114 -3.87 5.70 -1.04
CA ALA A 114 -3.99 4.59 -0.10
C ALA A 114 -5.32 3.85 -0.25
N ASN A 115 -5.31 2.54 0.03
CA ASN A 115 -6.53 1.76 0.15
C ASN A 115 -7.28 2.13 1.44
N GLY A 116 -8.61 2.24 1.39
CA GLY A 116 -9.42 2.62 2.54
C GLY A 116 -9.35 1.64 3.70
N GLY A 117 -9.20 0.34 3.44
CA GLY A 117 -9.05 -0.68 4.49
C GLY A 117 -7.74 -0.50 5.25
N PHE A 118 -6.66 -0.20 4.52
CA PHE A 118 -5.38 0.15 5.12
C PHE A 118 -5.45 1.43 5.95
N LEU A 119 -6.10 2.49 5.45
CA LEU A 119 -6.29 3.73 6.21
C LEU A 119 -7.11 3.50 7.48
N ASN A 120 -8.16 2.68 7.44
CA ASN A 120 -8.95 2.35 8.64
C ASN A 120 -8.09 1.65 9.69
N TRP A 121 -7.31 0.64 9.28
CA TRP A 121 -6.36 -0.01 10.19
C TRP A 121 -5.37 1.02 10.74
N ALA A 122 -4.70 1.80 9.88
CA ALA A 122 -3.62 2.70 10.28
C ALA A 122 -4.09 3.87 11.16
N THR A 123 -5.35 4.31 11.05
CA THR A 123 -5.77 5.57 11.66
C THR A 123 -6.89 5.46 12.69
N MET A 124 -7.74 4.43 12.70
CA MET A 124 -8.96 4.46 13.52
C MET A 124 -8.71 4.26 15.03
N ARG A 125 -9.36 5.11 15.84
CA ARG A 125 -9.52 4.94 17.29
C ARG A 125 -10.84 4.23 17.61
N ARG A 126 -10.90 3.59 18.79
CA ARG A 126 -12.11 2.89 19.26
C ARG A 126 -13.34 3.82 19.35
N THR A 127 -13.15 5.06 19.80
CA THR A 127 -14.23 6.07 19.86
C THR A 127 -14.81 6.42 18.48
N GLU A 128 -13.99 6.43 17.44
CA GLU A 128 -14.41 6.80 16.08
C GLU A 128 -15.20 5.68 15.43
N VAL A 129 -14.73 4.44 15.57
CA VAL A 129 -15.48 3.25 15.14
C VAL A 129 -16.84 3.18 15.84
N SER A 130 -16.88 3.46 17.14
CA SER A 130 -18.13 3.49 17.92
C SER A 130 -19.07 4.60 17.44
N LYS A 131 -18.56 5.82 17.20
CA LYS A 131 -19.36 6.93 16.67
C LYS A 131 -19.83 6.67 15.24
N LYS A 132 -19.01 6.03 14.40
CA LYS A 132 -19.42 5.63 13.05
C LYS A 132 -20.60 4.67 13.11
N LEU A 133 -20.54 3.67 13.98
CA LEU A 133 -21.58 2.67 14.15
C LEU A 133 -22.92 3.29 14.60
N LEU A 134 -22.87 4.25 15.53
CA LEU A 134 -24.06 4.80 16.16
C LEU A 134 -24.69 5.96 15.38
N ILE A 135 -23.86 6.86 14.86
CA ILE A 135 -24.31 8.15 14.31
C ILE A 135 -23.65 8.50 12.97
N GLY A 136 -22.94 7.56 12.33
CA GLY A 136 -22.21 7.79 11.08
C GLY A 136 -20.88 8.55 11.23
N GLY A 137 -20.49 8.91 12.46
CA GLY A 137 -19.22 9.55 12.78
C GLY A 137 -19.32 11.04 13.13
N LYS A 138 -18.17 11.70 13.19
CA LYS A 138 -18.04 13.15 13.38
C LYS A 138 -18.03 13.85 12.02
N ALA A 139 -19.23 14.07 11.47
CA ALA A 139 -19.43 14.73 10.19
C ALA A 139 -19.59 16.25 10.34
N ASP A 140 -19.06 17.01 9.39
CA ASP A 140 -19.33 18.44 9.19
C ASP A 140 -19.53 18.73 7.68
N PRO A 141 -20.69 19.29 7.27
CA PRO A 141 -21.88 19.52 8.08
C PRO A 141 -22.58 18.19 8.46
N ARG A 142 -23.32 18.19 9.58
CA ARG A 142 -24.30 17.12 9.85
C ARG A 142 -25.57 17.40 9.06
N THR A 143 -25.93 16.51 8.14
CA THR A 143 -27.14 16.64 7.32
C THR A 143 -28.01 15.39 7.45
N SER A 144 -29.33 15.58 7.51
CA SER A 144 -30.32 14.51 7.39
C SER A 144 -30.71 14.23 5.92
N THR A 145 -30.19 15.04 4.98
CA THR A 145 -30.43 14.92 3.54
C THR A 145 -29.18 14.37 2.86
N GLY A 146 -29.33 13.36 1.99
CA GLY A 146 -28.23 12.55 1.45
C GLY A 146 -27.39 13.19 0.33
N THR A 147 -27.44 14.51 0.14
CA THR A 147 -26.92 15.17 -1.07
C THR A 147 -25.51 15.79 -0.95
N PRO A 148 -25.04 16.35 0.18
CA PRO A 148 -23.65 16.81 0.26
C PRO A 148 -22.71 15.68 0.71
N THR A 149 -21.57 15.56 0.03
CA THR A 149 -20.39 14.88 0.56
C THR A 149 -20.02 15.52 1.90
N VAL A 150 -20.00 14.75 2.97
CA VAL A 150 -19.64 15.23 4.31
C VAL A 150 -18.17 14.95 4.61
N LYS A 151 -17.51 15.87 5.30
CA LYS A 151 -16.16 15.63 5.81
C LYS A 151 -16.26 14.92 7.16
N LEU A 152 -15.60 13.77 7.28
CA LEU A 152 -15.46 13.04 8.53
C LEU A 152 -14.15 13.44 9.21
N TYR A 153 -14.25 13.82 10.48
CA TYR A 153 -13.11 14.23 11.29
C TYR A 153 -12.71 13.15 12.28
N GLY A 154 -11.40 13.05 12.51
CA GLY A 154 -10.86 12.35 13.66
C GLY A 154 -11.36 12.96 14.98
N GLU A 155 -11.28 12.16 16.04
CA GLU A 155 -11.60 12.61 17.38
C GLU A 155 -10.34 13.04 18.14
N SER A 156 -10.10 14.36 18.21
CA SER A 156 -8.97 14.95 18.96
C SER A 156 -9.34 15.49 20.34
N ALA A 157 -10.59 15.90 20.58
CA ALA A 157 -10.96 16.69 21.76
C ALA A 157 -10.68 15.98 23.09
N ASN A 158 -10.93 14.67 23.16
CA ASN A 158 -10.70 13.86 24.36
C ASN A 158 -9.48 12.94 24.20
N CYS A 159 -8.74 13.04 23.09
CA CYS A 159 -7.64 12.15 22.72
C CYS A 159 -6.33 12.90 22.42
N ASN A 160 -6.25 14.17 22.81
CA ASN A 160 -5.11 15.07 22.63
C ASN A 160 -3.86 14.69 23.45
N TYR A 161 -3.89 13.57 24.18
CA TYR A 161 -2.78 13.00 24.93
C TYR A 161 -2.42 11.58 24.45
N THR A 162 -3.09 11.04 23.43
CA THR A 162 -2.87 9.68 22.95
C THR A 162 -2.49 9.68 21.48
N SER A 163 -1.20 9.50 21.21
CA SER A 163 -0.72 9.02 19.92
C SER A 163 -0.62 7.49 19.91
N PHE A 164 -0.58 6.93 18.71
CA PHE A 164 -0.18 5.54 18.53
C PHE A 164 0.54 5.40 17.20
N ASP A 165 1.37 4.38 17.11
CA ASP A 165 2.14 4.08 15.93
C ASP A 165 2.07 2.61 15.57
N LYS A 166 2.35 2.33 14.30
CA LYS A 166 2.23 1.01 13.70
C LYS A 166 3.33 0.78 12.69
N ASP A 167 4.16 -0.22 12.95
CA ASP A 167 5.16 -0.68 12.00
C ASP A 167 4.54 -1.65 10.99
N PHE A 168 4.79 -1.42 9.71
CA PHE A 168 4.30 -2.29 8.65
C PHE A 168 5.15 -2.25 7.39
N VAL A 169 5.30 -3.42 6.77
CA VAL A 169 5.92 -3.56 5.45
C VAL A 169 4.83 -3.43 4.39
N THR A 170 4.72 -2.23 3.82
CA THR A 170 3.72 -1.91 2.79
C THR A 170 4.10 -2.42 1.41
N THR A 171 3.08 -2.60 0.59
CA THR A 171 3.17 -2.83 -0.85
C THR A 171 2.40 -1.74 -1.59
N ALA A 172 2.55 -1.66 -2.92
CA ALA A 172 1.83 -0.67 -3.74
C ALA A 172 0.29 -0.78 -3.66
N ALA A 173 -0.25 -1.89 -3.14
CA ALA A 173 -1.67 -2.08 -2.90
C ALA A 173 -2.18 -1.42 -1.60
N HIS A 174 -1.29 -1.16 -0.64
CA HIS A 174 -1.65 -0.57 0.65
C HIS A 174 -1.65 0.95 0.57
N ILE A 175 -0.50 1.52 0.23
CA ILE A 175 -0.28 2.97 0.10
C ILE A 175 0.93 3.22 -0.81
N PHE A 176 0.81 4.18 -1.73
CA PHE A 176 1.83 4.54 -2.70
C PHE A 176 2.14 6.05 -2.61
N PRO A 177 3.42 6.48 -2.69
CA PRO A 177 4.62 5.70 -3.04
C PRO A 177 5.33 5.03 -1.85
N PHE A 178 4.73 5.04 -0.65
CA PHE A 178 5.35 4.48 0.56
C PHE A 178 5.30 2.95 0.55
N VAL A 179 6.20 2.33 -0.21
CA VAL A 179 6.36 0.87 -0.34
C VAL A 179 7.63 0.43 0.38
N GLY A 180 7.51 -0.48 1.36
CA GLY A 180 8.63 -0.95 2.18
C GLY A 180 8.33 -0.86 3.66
N ASN A 181 9.36 -0.82 4.50
CA ASN A 181 9.19 -0.76 5.95
C ASN A 181 8.90 0.69 6.41
N TYR A 182 7.71 0.94 6.93
CA TYR A 182 7.29 2.25 7.42
C TYR A 182 6.64 2.15 8.80
N ASN A 183 6.79 3.21 9.59
CA ASN A 183 6.05 3.47 10.81
C ASN A 183 4.96 4.51 10.51
N PHE A 184 3.72 4.14 10.80
CA PHE A 184 2.53 4.97 10.64
C PHE A 184 2.13 5.52 12.01
N VAL A 185 2.44 6.79 12.27
CA VAL A 185 2.11 7.47 13.51
C VAL A 185 0.81 8.24 13.33
N ARG A 186 -0.18 7.96 14.17
CA ARG A 186 -1.26 8.90 14.40
C ARG A 186 -0.96 9.74 15.63
N ASP A 187 -0.75 11.03 15.43
CA ASP A 187 -0.34 11.95 16.50
C ASP A 187 -1.54 12.46 17.34
N THR A 188 -1.23 13.27 18.36
CA THR A 188 -2.21 13.89 19.24
C THR A 188 -3.04 15.00 18.57
N SER A 189 -2.62 15.46 17.39
CA SER A 189 -3.30 16.46 16.57
C SER A 189 -4.15 15.85 15.45
N ASP A 190 -4.36 14.51 15.48
CA ASP A 190 -5.06 13.72 14.48
C ASP A 190 -4.38 13.61 13.11
N ASN A 191 -3.10 13.97 13.00
CA ASN A 191 -2.37 13.78 11.75
C ASN A 191 -1.86 12.35 11.65
N LEU A 192 -1.92 11.79 10.43
CA LEU A 192 -1.18 10.60 10.05
C LEU A 192 0.20 11.02 9.53
N THR A 193 1.25 10.68 10.25
CA THR A 193 2.64 10.83 9.83
C THR A 193 3.18 9.48 9.38
N ILE A 194 3.92 9.47 8.27
CA ILE A 194 4.50 8.26 7.69
C ILE A 194 6.01 8.42 7.74
N ASN A 195 6.66 7.64 8.60
CA ASN A 195 8.10 7.65 8.79
C ASN A 195 8.70 6.39 8.17
N ALA A 196 9.77 6.51 7.38
CA ALA A 196 10.51 5.34 6.95
C ALA A 196 11.13 4.68 8.20
N ASN A 197 10.78 3.42 8.46
CA ASN A 197 11.50 2.63 9.44
C ASN A 197 12.82 2.26 8.79
N GLY A 198 13.93 2.75 9.36
CA GLY A 198 15.27 2.74 8.77
C GLY A 198 15.90 1.36 8.48
N THR A 199 15.14 0.34 8.13
CA THR A 199 15.68 -0.77 7.35
C THR A 199 15.52 -0.43 5.88
N ALA A 200 16.59 0.11 5.28
CA ALA A 200 16.68 0.24 3.83
C ALA A 200 16.26 -1.09 3.19
N ALA A 201 15.40 -1.04 2.16
CA ALA A 201 15.11 -2.23 1.37
C ALA A 201 16.44 -2.78 0.84
N GLN A 202 16.84 -3.96 1.32
CA GLN A 202 18.07 -4.60 0.90
C GLN A 202 17.76 -5.59 -0.22
N PHE A 203 18.42 -5.39 -1.34
CA PHE A 203 18.36 -6.30 -2.48
C PHE A 203 19.73 -6.88 -2.72
N ILE A 204 19.83 -8.20 -2.63
CA ILE A 204 21.08 -8.92 -2.87
C ILE A 204 20.98 -9.52 -4.28
N VAL A 205 21.86 -9.07 -5.16
CA VAL A 205 22.11 -9.68 -6.47
C VAL A 205 23.41 -10.47 -6.42
N ARG A 206 23.56 -11.44 -7.32
CA ARG A 206 24.76 -12.27 -7.44
C ARG A 206 25.27 -12.21 -8.89
N PRO A 207 26.54 -12.56 -9.12
CA PRO A 207 27.09 -12.73 -10.47
C PRO A 207 26.29 -13.74 -11.29
N GLU A 208 26.02 -13.46 -12.57
CA GLU A 208 25.30 -14.38 -13.47
C GLU A 208 26.14 -14.77 -14.71
N ALA A 209 27.16 -13.99 -15.04
CA ALA A 209 28.17 -14.23 -16.06
C ALA A 209 29.44 -13.40 -15.82
N ASP A 210 30.52 -13.77 -16.50
CA ASP A 210 31.77 -13.03 -16.48
C ASP A 210 31.78 -11.92 -17.54
N ILE A 211 32.22 -10.73 -17.17
CA ILE A 211 32.50 -9.64 -18.11
C ILE A 211 33.99 -9.62 -18.45
N SER A 212 34.85 -9.74 -17.44
CA SER A 212 36.30 -9.82 -17.65
C SER A 212 37.01 -10.57 -16.53
N MET A 213 37.77 -11.60 -16.90
CA MET A 213 38.70 -12.30 -16.02
C MET A 213 40.13 -12.16 -16.57
N PRO A 214 40.97 -11.29 -16.00
CA PRO A 214 42.35 -11.13 -16.45
C PRO A 214 43.19 -12.39 -16.21
N THR A 215 44.26 -12.60 -16.99
CA THR A 215 45.14 -13.79 -16.95
C THR A 215 45.85 -14.04 -15.60
N GLY A 216 45.89 -13.05 -14.70
CA GLY A 216 46.42 -13.22 -13.34
C GLY A 216 45.39 -13.71 -12.32
N TRP A 217 44.15 -13.94 -12.75
CA TRP A 217 43.13 -14.62 -11.96
C TRP A 217 42.99 -16.07 -12.41
N SER A 218 42.69 -16.94 -11.47
CA SER A 218 42.42 -18.37 -11.66
C SER A 218 41.13 -18.75 -10.94
N GLU A 219 40.54 -19.88 -11.34
CA GLU A 219 39.35 -20.45 -10.72
C GLU A 219 39.65 -21.85 -10.18
N TYR A 220 38.92 -22.26 -9.16
CA TYR A 220 38.94 -23.61 -8.61
C TYR A 220 37.52 -24.10 -8.33
N PRO A 221 37.20 -25.36 -8.70
CA PRO A 221 37.97 -26.24 -9.57
C PRO A 221 37.98 -25.72 -11.02
N VAL A 222 39.08 -26.00 -11.73
CA VAL A 222 39.29 -25.51 -13.11
C VAL A 222 38.26 -26.15 -14.06
N SER A 223 37.49 -25.31 -14.75
CA SER A 223 36.40 -25.74 -15.64
C SER A 223 36.69 -25.48 -17.13
N GLY A 224 37.86 -24.93 -17.45
CA GLY A 224 38.38 -24.82 -18.83
C GLY A 224 37.76 -23.70 -19.69
N GLY A 225 36.80 -22.94 -19.16
CA GLY A 225 36.25 -21.71 -19.74
C GLY A 225 36.20 -20.60 -18.68
N VAL A 226 36.02 -19.34 -19.10
CA VAL A 226 35.83 -18.22 -18.17
C VAL A 226 34.42 -18.32 -17.59
N ILE A 227 34.29 -19.02 -16.45
CA ILE A 227 33.05 -19.18 -15.67
C ILE A 227 33.29 -18.88 -14.19
N ALA A 228 34.17 -17.92 -13.91
CA ALA A 228 34.54 -17.47 -12.58
C ALA A 228 33.33 -17.07 -11.73
N TYR A 229 32.28 -16.51 -12.35
CA TYR A 229 31.03 -16.19 -11.67
C TYR A 229 30.42 -17.40 -10.94
N THR A 230 30.48 -18.61 -11.51
CA THR A 230 29.97 -19.86 -10.89
C THR A 230 30.76 -20.32 -9.67
N LYS A 231 31.86 -19.63 -9.34
CA LYS A 231 32.72 -19.93 -8.19
C LYS A 231 32.56 -18.91 -7.07
N VAL A 232 31.65 -17.95 -7.24
CA VAL A 232 31.38 -16.84 -6.31
C VAL A 232 29.90 -16.41 -6.32
N ASP A 233 28.99 -17.18 -6.91
CA ASP A 233 27.55 -16.92 -7.01
C ASP A 233 26.73 -17.57 -5.89
N GLU A 234 27.40 -18.00 -4.81
CA GLU A 234 26.76 -18.82 -3.80
C GLU A 234 25.79 -17.99 -2.93
N ALA A 235 24.62 -18.57 -2.64
CA ALA A 235 23.71 -17.98 -1.66
C ALA A 235 24.22 -18.13 -0.23
N VAL A 236 24.93 -19.24 0.02
CA VAL A 236 25.56 -19.59 1.29
C VAL A 236 27.00 -19.93 0.97
N ALA A 237 27.94 -19.24 1.64
CA ALA A 237 29.36 -19.44 1.42
C ALA A 237 29.76 -20.89 1.74
N ASP A 238 30.58 -21.47 0.86
CA ASP A 238 31.14 -22.82 1.03
C ASP A 238 32.57 -22.80 1.65
N ASP A 239 33.11 -21.61 1.90
CA ASP A 239 34.42 -21.34 2.49
C ASP A 239 35.59 -22.10 1.82
N GLY A 240 35.52 -22.23 0.48
CA GLY A 240 36.64 -22.64 -0.36
C GLY A 240 36.43 -23.94 -1.14
N ALA A 241 35.20 -24.46 -1.24
CA ALA A 241 34.92 -25.56 -2.15
C ALA A 241 34.96 -25.07 -3.61
N THR A 242 34.45 -23.86 -3.87
CA THR A 242 34.70 -23.10 -5.10
C THR A 242 35.29 -21.72 -4.78
N TYR A 243 36.21 -21.24 -5.63
CA TYR A 243 36.75 -19.89 -5.48
C TYR A 243 37.43 -19.38 -6.75
N ILE A 244 37.66 -18.07 -6.77
CA ILE A 244 38.63 -17.42 -7.65
C ILE A 244 39.83 -16.92 -6.85
N GLN A 245 41.00 -16.91 -7.47
CA GLN A 245 42.25 -16.50 -6.84
C GLN A 245 43.08 -15.60 -7.76
N ASN A 246 43.51 -14.47 -7.22
CA ASN A 246 44.50 -13.61 -7.85
C ASN A 246 45.92 -14.08 -7.50
N SER A 247 46.75 -14.29 -8.51
CA SER A 247 48.12 -14.77 -8.36
C SER A 247 49.16 -13.65 -8.52
N ASN A 248 48.92 -12.69 -9.42
CA ASN A 248 49.96 -11.74 -9.83
C ASN A 248 49.47 -10.55 -10.68
N THR A 249 48.19 -10.15 -10.59
CA THR A 249 47.68 -9.02 -11.37
C THR A 249 47.06 -7.95 -10.48
N SER A 250 47.13 -6.69 -10.94
CA SER A 250 46.36 -5.59 -10.34
C SER A 250 45.10 -5.27 -11.15
N SER A 251 44.84 -6.01 -12.23
CA SER A 251 43.60 -5.86 -13.01
C SER A 251 42.44 -6.53 -12.28
N PRO A 252 41.27 -5.88 -12.17
CA PRO A 252 40.13 -6.46 -11.49
C PRO A 252 39.50 -7.59 -12.29
N VAL A 253 38.96 -8.58 -11.59
CA VAL A 253 37.92 -9.45 -12.14
C VAL A 253 36.60 -8.70 -12.09
N ILE A 254 35.80 -8.74 -13.15
CA ILE A 254 34.49 -8.08 -13.24
C ILE A 254 33.48 -9.08 -13.78
N MET A 255 32.34 -9.12 -13.10
CA MET A 255 31.20 -9.97 -13.38
C MET A 255 29.97 -9.10 -13.59
N ASP A 256 29.00 -9.64 -14.32
CA ASP A 256 27.73 -8.96 -14.52
C ASP A 256 26.79 -9.16 -13.33
N TYR A 257 25.57 -8.64 -13.47
CA TYR A 257 24.45 -8.96 -12.61
C TYR A 257 23.16 -8.60 -13.32
N THR A 258 22.04 -9.13 -12.81
CA THR A 258 20.70 -8.70 -13.23
C THR A 258 19.89 -8.19 -12.04
N TYR A 259 19.15 -7.10 -12.24
CA TYR A 259 18.19 -6.59 -11.27
C TYR A 259 16.80 -6.42 -11.90
N ALA A 260 15.85 -7.26 -11.46
CA ALA A 260 14.48 -7.27 -11.98
C ALA A 260 13.42 -6.87 -10.94
N GLN A 261 13.83 -6.46 -9.73
CA GLN A 261 12.90 -6.18 -8.64
C GLN A 261 12.23 -4.80 -8.79
N ALA A 262 11.18 -4.58 -7.99
CA ALA A 262 10.47 -3.30 -7.94
C ALA A 262 11.37 -2.18 -7.42
N GLU A 263 11.09 -0.94 -7.85
CA GLU A 263 11.88 0.25 -7.51
C GLU A 263 11.30 0.95 -6.27
N PRO A 264 11.77 0.68 -5.04
CA PRO A 264 11.30 1.44 -3.89
C PRO A 264 11.79 2.88 -3.98
N ALA A 265 10.98 3.80 -3.44
CA ALA A 265 11.40 5.19 -3.29
C ALA A 265 12.52 5.32 -2.25
N GLY A 266 13.44 6.27 -2.45
CA GLY A 266 14.48 6.60 -1.47
C GLY A 266 15.86 6.75 -2.08
N ALA A 267 16.82 7.13 -1.24
CA ALA A 267 18.23 7.18 -1.63
C ALA A 267 18.79 5.77 -1.79
N ILE A 268 19.51 5.53 -2.88
CA ILE A 268 20.11 4.23 -3.19
C ILE A 268 21.56 4.25 -2.70
N THR A 269 21.96 3.20 -1.98
CA THR A 269 23.36 2.94 -1.63
C THR A 269 23.78 1.60 -2.21
N VAL A 270 24.84 1.59 -3.01
CA VAL A 270 25.38 0.35 -3.57
C VAL A 270 26.46 -0.17 -2.63
N LYS A 271 26.30 -1.39 -2.14
CA LYS A 271 27.31 -2.05 -1.30
C LYS A 271 27.72 -3.37 -1.95
N LEU A 272 29.00 -3.48 -2.27
CA LEU A 272 29.60 -4.71 -2.76
C LEU A 272 30.11 -5.53 -1.57
N TYR A 273 29.79 -6.81 -1.54
CA TYR A 273 30.29 -7.76 -0.56
C TYR A 273 31.32 -8.68 -1.22
N VAL A 274 32.44 -8.90 -0.54
CA VAL A 274 33.51 -9.78 -0.99
C VAL A 274 33.89 -10.70 0.17
N ARG A 275 33.84 -12.00 -0.06
CA ARG A 275 34.35 -12.99 0.90
C ARG A 275 35.72 -13.45 0.43
N ALA A 276 36.75 -13.23 1.24
CA ALA A 276 38.13 -13.46 0.82
C ALA A 276 39.00 -13.97 1.96
N ALA A 277 40.02 -14.74 1.59
CA ALA A 277 41.09 -15.24 2.46
C ALA A 277 42.44 -15.09 1.75
N LYS A 278 43.54 -15.17 2.51
CA LYS A 278 44.84 -15.45 1.92
C LYS A 278 44.93 -16.94 1.61
N SER A 279 45.43 -17.30 0.43
CA SER A 279 45.60 -18.71 0.04
C SER A 279 46.47 -19.50 1.01
N THR A 280 47.43 -18.82 1.66
CA THR A 280 48.22 -19.33 2.78
C THR A 280 48.32 -18.29 3.87
N TYR A 281 48.47 -18.75 5.11
CA TYR A 281 48.74 -17.85 6.24
C TYR A 281 50.02 -17.04 5.96
N SER A 282 49.89 -15.72 5.99
CA SER A 282 51.00 -14.80 5.74
C SER A 282 50.80 -13.49 6.50
N THR A 283 51.90 -12.98 7.06
CA THR A 283 51.98 -11.66 7.70
C THR A 283 52.17 -10.53 6.69
N THR A 284 52.40 -10.84 5.41
CA THR A 284 52.47 -9.82 4.36
C THR A 284 51.11 -9.15 4.18
N THR A 285 51.10 -7.82 4.18
CA THR A 285 49.89 -7.02 3.92
C THR A 285 49.42 -7.27 2.49
N ARG A 286 48.17 -7.71 2.35
CA ARG A 286 47.45 -7.83 1.08
C ARG A 286 46.21 -6.97 1.17
N ARG A 287 45.86 -6.30 0.07
CA ARG A 287 44.76 -5.33 0.02
C ARG A 287 43.76 -5.77 -1.01
N ILE A 288 42.49 -5.44 -0.77
CA ILE A 288 41.42 -5.65 -1.74
C ILE A 288 40.57 -4.38 -1.87
N ASN A 289 40.09 -4.11 -3.08
CA ASN A 289 39.15 -3.05 -3.39
C ASN A 289 37.92 -3.65 -4.07
N GLY A 290 36.74 -3.15 -3.74
CA GLY A 290 35.56 -3.35 -4.56
C GLY A 290 35.65 -2.51 -5.83
N VAL A 291 35.16 -3.02 -6.94
CA VAL A 291 35.20 -2.34 -8.24
C VAL A 291 33.83 -2.34 -8.87
N LEU A 292 33.40 -1.19 -9.40
CA LEU A 292 32.24 -1.07 -10.27
C LEU A 292 32.71 -0.68 -11.67
N ARG A 293 32.21 -1.35 -12.70
CA ARG A 293 32.43 -0.98 -14.10
C ARG A 293 31.26 -0.14 -14.60
N ILE A 294 31.55 1.07 -15.08
CA ILE A 294 30.55 2.01 -15.60
C ILE A 294 31.08 2.58 -16.91
N ASN A 295 30.29 2.46 -17.98
CA ASN A 295 30.68 2.91 -19.33
C ASN A 295 32.09 2.46 -19.75
N GLY A 296 32.45 1.20 -19.50
CA GLY A 296 33.74 0.60 -19.82
C GLY A 296 34.90 1.00 -18.91
N THR A 297 34.67 1.86 -17.91
CA THR A 297 35.70 2.34 -16.96
C THR A 297 35.53 1.68 -15.59
N ASP A 298 36.63 1.25 -14.99
CA ASP A 298 36.66 0.57 -13.70
C ASP A 298 36.92 1.55 -12.54
N TYR A 299 35.95 1.71 -11.65
CA TYR A 299 36.01 2.57 -10.48
C TYR A 299 36.24 1.74 -9.22
N SER A 300 37.43 1.87 -8.63
CA SER A 300 37.80 1.17 -7.39
C SER A 300 37.35 1.95 -6.15
N SER A 301 36.88 1.23 -5.13
CA SER A 301 36.66 1.76 -3.79
C SER A 301 37.99 2.06 -3.07
N THR A 302 37.92 2.54 -1.83
CA THR A 302 39.04 2.45 -0.89
C THR A 302 39.39 0.98 -0.61
N TYR A 303 40.64 0.73 -0.18
CA TYR A 303 41.11 -0.63 0.08
C TYR A 303 40.74 -1.10 1.48
N SER A 304 40.58 -2.42 1.64
CA SER A 304 40.60 -3.12 2.92
C SER A 304 41.83 -4.02 2.99
N ASN A 305 42.48 -4.11 4.16
CA ASN A 305 43.54 -5.08 4.37
C ASN A 305 42.91 -6.47 4.61
N LEU A 306 43.39 -7.50 3.92
CA LEU A 306 43.02 -8.87 4.21
C LEU A 306 43.52 -9.27 5.60
N ALA A 307 42.71 -10.06 6.31
CA ALA A 307 43.03 -10.57 7.63
C ALA A 307 44.36 -11.35 7.58
N TYR A 308 45.11 -11.34 8.68
CA TYR A 308 46.28 -12.20 8.85
C TYR A 308 45.83 -13.64 9.14
N SER A 309 45.06 -14.22 8.22
CA SER A 309 44.47 -15.55 8.32
C SER A 309 44.30 -16.15 6.93
N SER A 310 44.31 -17.49 6.87
CA SER A 310 43.85 -18.26 5.71
C SER A 310 42.37 -18.61 5.79
N SER A 311 41.65 -18.16 6.82
CA SER A 311 40.20 -18.29 6.92
C SER A 311 39.50 -17.16 6.18
N TYR A 312 38.38 -17.48 5.54
CA TYR A 312 37.54 -16.52 4.84
C TYR A 312 36.94 -15.50 5.80
N SER A 313 36.98 -14.23 5.39
CA SER A 313 36.35 -13.11 6.05
C SER A 313 35.50 -12.33 5.07
N THR A 314 34.43 -11.70 5.58
CA THR A 314 33.55 -10.85 4.76
C THR A 314 34.03 -9.41 4.80
N TYR A 315 34.18 -8.81 3.64
CA TYR A 315 34.52 -7.42 3.41
C TYR A 315 33.37 -6.74 2.67
N SER A 316 33.21 -5.44 2.87
CA SER A 316 32.19 -4.68 2.14
C SER A 316 32.72 -3.32 1.70
N PHE A 317 32.32 -2.90 0.50
CA PHE A 317 32.71 -1.65 -0.12
C PHE A 317 31.46 -0.87 -0.51
N THR A 318 31.33 0.36 -0.01
CA THR A 318 30.12 1.16 -0.18
C THR A 318 30.36 2.29 -1.17
N PHE A 319 29.48 2.41 -2.16
CA PHE A 319 29.39 3.50 -3.12
C PHE A 319 28.09 4.26 -2.85
N THR A 320 28.16 5.37 -2.13
CA THR A 320 26.99 6.20 -1.81
C THR A 320 26.50 7.00 -3.01
N ASN A 321 27.41 7.32 -3.94
CA ASN A 321 27.15 8.06 -5.16
C ASN A 321 27.71 7.26 -6.34
N ASN A 322 27.20 7.54 -7.54
CA ASN A 322 27.76 7.01 -8.77
C ASN A 322 29.21 7.54 -8.94
N PRO A 323 30.24 6.68 -8.95
CA PRO A 323 31.63 7.14 -9.02
C PRO A 323 32.01 7.76 -10.38
N ALA A 324 31.23 7.51 -11.43
CA ALA A 324 31.45 8.11 -12.74
C ALA A 324 30.91 9.55 -12.83
N THR A 325 29.80 9.85 -12.13
CA THR A 325 29.11 11.15 -12.24
C THR A 325 29.18 11.98 -10.96
N SER A 326 29.58 11.38 -9.84
CA SER A 326 29.50 11.92 -8.48
C SER A 326 28.07 12.25 -7.99
N ALA A 327 27.04 11.94 -8.77
CA ALA A 327 25.64 12.16 -8.41
C ALA A 327 25.06 11.01 -7.56
N PRO A 328 23.95 11.23 -6.83
CA PRO A 328 23.20 10.15 -6.21
C PRO A 328 22.75 9.10 -7.25
N TRP A 329 22.74 7.84 -6.85
CA TRP A 329 22.30 6.73 -7.70
C TRP A 329 20.82 6.83 -8.08
N THR A 330 20.51 6.39 -9.29
CA THR A 330 19.14 6.25 -9.81
C THR A 330 18.80 4.79 -10.12
N TRP A 331 17.52 4.43 -10.12
CA TRP A 331 17.09 3.07 -10.46
C TRP A 331 17.43 2.67 -11.90
N ALA A 332 17.42 3.62 -12.84
CA ALA A 332 17.83 3.37 -14.21
C ALA A 332 19.30 2.93 -14.31
N GLU A 333 20.17 3.48 -13.46
CA GLU A 333 21.58 3.08 -13.37
C GLU A 333 21.74 1.69 -12.76
N ILE A 334 20.95 1.35 -11.74
CA ILE A 334 20.96 0.01 -11.12
C ILE A 334 20.40 -1.06 -12.06
N LYS A 335 19.43 -0.71 -12.92
CA LYS A 335 18.83 -1.61 -13.92
C LYS A 335 19.60 -1.70 -15.23
N GLN A 336 20.76 -1.03 -15.33
CA GLN A 336 21.59 -1.00 -16.55
C GLN A 336 20.84 -0.44 -17.77
N GLN A 337 19.87 0.46 -17.56
CA GLN A 337 19.03 1.02 -18.62
C GLN A 337 19.60 2.31 -19.22
N VAL A 338 20.73 2.80 -18.69
CA VAL A 338 21.41 4.01 -19.12
C VAL A 338 22.92 3.77 -19.18
N ALA A 339 23.63 4.54 -20.01
CA ALA A 339 25.08 4.40 -20.19
C ALA A 339 25.88 4.66 -18.89
N THR A 340 25.35 5.45 -17.96
CA THR A 340 25.95 5.70 -16.63
C THR A 340 25.63 4.61 -15.61
N GLY A 341 24.91 3.56 -16.01
CA GLY A 341 24.57 2.42 -15.18
C GLY A 341 25.75 1.50 -14.89
N ILE A 342 25.61 0.70 -13.84
CA ILE A 342 26.64 -0.27 -13.45
C ILE A 342 26.60 -1.43 -14.44
N GLN A 343 27.61 -1.56 -15.28
CA GLN A 343 27.72 -2.67 -16.22
C GLN A 343 28.13 -3.97 -15.51
N GLY A 344 28.92 -3.85 -14.44
CA GLY A 344 29.36 -4.99 -13.66
C GLY A 344 30.04 -4.58 -12.37
N PHE A 345 30.33 -5.58 -11.55
CA PHE A 345 31.05 -5.40 -10.31
C PHE A 345 32.12 -6.47 -10.15
N GLY A 346 33.07 -6.24 -9.24
CA GLY A 346 34.03 -7.26 -8.89
C GLY A 346 35.10 -6.77 -7.94
N VAL A 347 36.27 -7.40 -7.97
CA VAL A 347 37.31 -7.19 -6.97
C VAL A 347 38.67 -6.96 -7.62
N ARG A 348 39.44 -6.05 -7.03
CA ARG A 348 40.86 -5.85 -7.28
C ARG A 348 41.63 -6.27 -6.04
N ALA A 349 42.73 -7.00 -6.20
CA ALA A 349 43.58 -7.51 -5.13
C ALA A 349 45.07 -7.24 -5.41
#